data_AF-A0A1R4FJQ0-F1
#
_entry.id   AF-A0A1R4FJQ0-F1
#
_cell.length_a   1.000
_cell.length_b   1.000
_cell.length_c   1.000
_cell.angle_alpha   90.00
_cell.angle_beta   90.00
_cell.angle_gamma   90.00
#
_symmetry.space_group_name_H-M   'P 1'
#
loop_
_entity.id
_entity.type
_entity.pdbx_description
1 polymer ?
#
loop_
_entity_poly.entity_id
_entity_poly.type
_entity_poly.pdbx_seq_one_letter_code
_entity_poly.pdbx_strand_id
1 'polypeptide(L)'
;MRMRVTAVLAATVLALAGCDNGGSAVETRERSAAEPVGLLAAEAVEDTVDAPVEAAKPPVTANRRETADAKVQRLYERNGAAFGAKSADDYLQKVRAFTEETPKGTETVKRPNGDTLFYQASTNTFAVVDRNGVPRTMFKPDDGPTYWAEQKERAPTFGQRRNASRSAE
;
A
#
# COMPACT_ATOMS: atom_id res chain seq x y z
N MET A 1 -8.84 -8.48 57.40
CA MET A 1 -9.02 -9.94 57.18
C MET A 1 -8.05 -10.36 56.09
N ARG A 2 -6.95 -11.04 56.45
CA ARG A 2 -5.91 -11.53 55.52
C ARG A 2 -6.18 -13.01 55.28
N MET A 3 -6.44 -13.43 54.05
CA MET A 3 -6.51 -14.85 53.70
C MET A 3 -5.29 -15.21 52.84
N ARG A 4 -4.60 -16.25 53.31
CA ARG A 4 -3.33 -16.79 52.83
C ARG A 4 -3.62 -18.11 52.12
N VAL A 5 -2.89 -18.37 51.02
CA VAL A 5 -2.27 -19.66 50.62
C VAL A 5 -3.31 -20.70 50.09
N THR A 6 -3.18 -21.24 48.87
CA THR A 6 -2.17 -22.23 48.44
C THR A 6 -2.00 -22.26 46.92
N ALA A 7 -0.75 -22.30 46.49
CA ALA A 7 -0.33 -22.69 45.13
C ALA A 7 -0.53 -24.21 44.92
N VAL A 8 -1.01 -24.59 43.75
CA VAL A 8 -0.89 -25.97 43.22
C VAL A 8 -0.20 -25.87 41.86
N LEU A 9 1.06 -26.32 41.85
CA LEU A 9 1.80 -26.70 40.67
C LEU A 9 1.19 -27.98 40.09
N ALA A 10 0.73 -27.94 38.84
CA ALA A 10 0.52 -29.13 38.04
C ALA A 10 1.28 -28.93 36.72
N ALA A 11 2.46 -29.53 36.66
CA ALA A 11 3.28 -29.64 35.47
C ALA A 11 2.71 -30.77 34.60
N THR A 12 2.22 -30.44 33.41
CA THR A 12 1.85 -31.42 32.38
C THR A 12 2.72 -31.23 31.15
N VAL A 13 3.75 -32.08 31.10
CA VAL A 13 4.38 -32.77 29.96
C VAL A 13 4.30 -32.11 28.57
N LEU A 14 5.49 -31.74 28.07
CA LEU A 14 5.79 -31.49 26.67
C LEU A 14 5.45 -32.71 25.79
N ALA A 15 4.67 -32.50 24.74
CA ALA A 15 4.69 -33.33 23.54
C ALA A 15 5.14 -32.47 22.36
N LEU A 16 6.45 -32.52 22.08
CA LEU A 16 7.04 -32.03 20.83
C LEU A 16 6.69 -33.03 19.72
N ALA A 17 5.57 -32.82 19.04
CA ALA A 17 5.30 -33.47 17.76
C ALA A 17 5.97 -32.65 16.66
N GLY A 18 6.84 -33.33 15.90
CA GLY A 18 7.81 -32.74 15.00
C GLY A 18 7.22 -31.97 13.82
N CYS A 19 8.09 -31.13 13.26
CA CYS A 19 7.93 -30.53 11.95
C CYS A 19 7.93 -31.63 10.88
N ASP A 20 6.77 -31.93 10.31
CA ASP A 20 6.71 -32.51 8.97
C ASP A 20 6.31 -31.39 8.01
N ASN A 21 7.34 -30.80 7.40
CA ASN A 21 7.21 -29.92 6.24
C ASN A 21 6.95 -30.81 5.03
N GLY A 22 5.71 -31.32 4.96
CA GLY A 22 5.19 -32.13 3.86
C GLY A 22 5.23 -31.37 2.54
N GLY A 23 5.89 -31.96 1.56
CA GLY A 23 6.35 -31.31 0.33
C GLY A 23 5.25 -30.65 -0.51
N SER A 24 5.50 -29.38 -0.86
CA SER A 24 4.86 -28.75 -2.02
C SER A 24 5.44 -29.36 -3.29
N ALA A 25 4.80 -30.39 -3.82
CA ALA A 25 5.04 -30.88 -5.17
C ALA A 25 4.36 -29.90 -6.15
N VAL A 26 5.16 -29.03 -6.78
CA VAL A 26 4.71 -28.31 -7.96
C VAL A 26 4.73 -29.30 -9.13
N GLU A 27 3.55 -29.78 -9.48
CA GLU A 27 3.32 -30.54 -10.70
C GLU A 27 3.58 -29.61 -11.90
N THR A 28 4.76 -29.72 -12.49
CA THR A 28 5.09 -29.07 -13.76
C THR A 28 4.29 -29.76 -14.85
N ARG A 29 3.07 -29.26 -15.12
CA ARG A 29 2.33 -29.71 -16.29
C ARG A 29 3.10 -29.33 -17.55
N GLU A 30 3.36 -30.36 -18.32
CA GLU A 30 4.19 -30.39 -19.51
C GLU A 30 3.80 -29.34 -20.54
N ARG A 31 4.84 -28.75 -21.12
CA ARG A 31 4.80 -27.96 -22.35
C ARG A 31 4.47 -28.90 -23.51
N SER A 32 3.18 -29.05 -23.80
CA SER A 32 2.74 -29.67 -25.06
C SER A 32 2.86 -28.64 -26.18
N ALA A 33 3.86 -28.84 -27.03
CA ALA A 33 3.98 -28.18 -28.31
C ALA A 33 2.86 -28.66 -29.24
N ALA A 34 2.15 -27.71 -29.86
CA ALA A 34 1.38 -27.94 -31.08
C ALA A 34 1.22 -26.60 -31.83
N GLU A 35 1.89 -26.49 -32.96
CA GLU A 35 1.57 -25.60 -34.07
C GLU A 35 1.28 -26.49 -35.30
N PRO A 36 0.78 -25.96 -36.44
CA PRO A 36 -0.18 -24.88 -36.67
C PRO A 36 -1.32 -25.34 -37.61
N VAL A 37 -2.52 -24.77 -37.55
CA VAL A 37 -3.52 -24.98 -38.61
C VAL A 37 -4.34 -23.73 -38.90
N GLY A 38 -4.17 -23.24 -40.14
CA GLY A 38 -5.30 -22.85 -40.99
C GLY A 38 -5.89 -21.45 -40.84
N LEU A 39 -5.35 -20.53 -41.63
CA LEU A 39 -6.00 -19.29 -42.09
C LEU A 39 -7.36 -19.59 -42.74
N LEU A 40 -8.44 -18.86 -42.40
CA LEU A 40 -9.44 -18.32 -43.34
C LEU A 40 -10.24 -17.14 -42.73
N ALA A 41 -10.19 -16.01 -43.45
CA ALA A 41 -11.08 -14.82 -43.59
C ALA A 41 -12.41 -14.78 -42.81
N ALA A 42 -13.02 -13.65 -42.45
CA ALA A 42 -12.73 -12.21 -42.48
C ALA A 42 -13.85 -11.56 -41.62
N GLU A 43 -13.62 -10.38 -41.05
CA GLU A 43 -14.56 -9.24 -41.10
C GLU A 43 -14.01 -8.06 -40.27
N ALA A 44 -14.29 -6.87 -40.79
CA ALA A 44 -13.69 -5.61 -40.42
C ALA A 44 -14.03 -5.16 -39.00
N VAL A 45 -13.06 -4.54 -38.33
CA VAL A 45 -13.30 -3.32 -37.56
C VAL A 45 -12.12 -2.37 -37.79
N GLU A 46 -12.49 -1.17 -38.23
CA GLU A 46 -11.59 -0.04 -38.39
C GLU A 46 -11.01 0.40 -37.05
N ASP A 47 -9.82 0.99 -37.17
CA ASP A 47 -9.36 2.16 -36.42
C ASP A 47 -9.53 2.12 -34.89
N THR A 48 -8.46 1.78 -34.19
CA THR A 48 -7.87 2.75 -33.26
C THR A 48 -6.36 2.57 -33.25
N VAL A 49 -5.69 3.68 -33.57
CA VAL A 49 -4.28 3.96 -33.38
C VAL A 49 -3.66 3.24 -32.18
N ASP A 50 -2.70 2.35 -32.45
CA ASP A 50 -1.72 1.85 -31.48
C ASP A 50 -0.83 3.02 -31.06
N ALA A 51 -1.35 3.84 -30.15
CA ALA A 51 -0.52 4.75 -29.38
C ALA A 51 0.31 3.88 -28.42
N PRO A 52 1.62 4.15 -28.25
CA PRO A 52 2.42 3.44 -27.27
C PRO A 52 1.71 3.61 -25.93
N VAL A 53 1.30 2.49 -25.30
CA VAL A 53 0.79 2.50 -23.94
C VAL A 53 1.97 2.91 -23.07
N GLU A 54 2.14 4.22 -22.89
CA GLU A 54 3.05 4.80 -21.92
C GLU A 54 2.69 4.11 -20.61
N ALA A 55 3.61 3.29 -20.09
CA ALA A 55 3.32 2.37 -19.01
C ALA A 55 2.64 3.12 -17.85
N ALA A 56 1.33 2.95 -17.70
CA ALA A 56 0.53 3.75 -16.81
C ALA A 56 1.07 3.60 -15.39
N LYS A 57 1.32 4.73 -14.71
CA LYS A 57 1.82 4.71 -13.33
C LYS A 57 0.86 3.87 -12.48
N PRO A 58 1.39 3.01 -11.59
CA PRO A 58 0.55 2.17 -10.75
C PRO A 58 -0.38 3.05 -9.90
N PRO A 59 -1.60 2.58 -9.59
CA PRO A 59 -2.60 3.38 -8.89
C PRO A 59 -2.16 3.81 -7.50
N VAL A 60 -1.44 2.92 -6.81
CA VAL A 60 -0.79 3.15 -5.53
C VAL A 60 0.47 2.31 -5.43
N THR A 61 1.37 2.65 -4.50
CA THR A 61 2.59 1.89 -4.27
C THR A 61 2.31 0.45 -3.82
N ALA A 62 2.73 -0.55 -4.59
CA ALA A 62 2.63 -1.97 -4.24
C ALA A 62 3.90 -2.47 -3.52
N ASN A 63 3.82 -3.66 -2.91
CA ASN A 63 4.99 -4.38 -2.39
C ASN A 63 4.81 -5.89 -2.54
N ARG A 64 5.86 -6.68 -2.23
CA ARG A 64 5.82 -8.15 -2.38
C ARG A 64 4.71 -8.87 -1.59
N ARG A 65 4.14 -8.23 -0.58
CA ARG A 65 3.12 -8.80 0.32
C ARG A 65 1.71 -8.27 0.03
N GLU A 66 1.57 -7.25 -0.82
CA GLU A 66 0.29 -6.59 -1.09
C GLU A 66 0.30 -6.00 -2.51
N THR A 67 -0.63 -6.48 -3.34
CA THR A 67 -0.85 -5.96 -4.70
C THR A 67 -1.42 -4.54 -4.65
N ALA A 68 -1.30 -3.80 -5.75
CA ALA A 68 -1.83 -2.44 -5.82
C ALA A 68 -3.34 -2.41 -5.57
N ASP A 69 -4.11 -3.30 -6.22
CA ASP A 69 -5.57 -3.35 -6.10
C ASP A 69 -6.02 -3.70 -4.67
N ALA A 70 -5.38 -4.70 -4.05
CA ALA A 70 -5.66 -5.05 -2.66
C ALA A 70 -5.38 -3.86 -1.72
N LYS A 71 -4.33 -3.10 -1.99
CA LYS A 71 -4.02 -1.88 -1.25
C LYS A 71 -5.05 -0.79 -1.47
N VAL A 72 -5.52 -0.56 -2.70
CA VAL A 72 -6.59 0.42 -3.00
C VAL A 72 -7.85 0.07 -2.22
N GLN A 73 -8.27 -1.20 -2.26
CA GLN A 73 -9.43 -1.69 -1.52
C GLN A 73 -9.29 -1.43 -0.02
N ARG A 74 -8.16 -1.79 0.60
CA ARG A 74 -7.90 -1.52 2.03
C ARG A 74 -7.91 -0.03 2.37
N LEU A 75 -7.33 0.81 1.51
CA LEU A 75 -7.32 2.27 1.73
C LEU A 75 -8.73 2.85 1.62
N TYR A 76 -9.54 2.34 0.69
CA TYR A 76 -10.94 2.71 0.55
C TYR A 76 -11.76 2.31 1.77
N GLU A 77 -11.65 1.07 2.24
CA GLU A 77 -12.39 0.60 3.42
C GLU A 77 -12.08 1.45 4.67
N ARG A 78 -10.82 1.84 4.84
CA ARG A 78 -10.40 2.64 6.01
C ARG A 78 -10.76 4.12 5.90
N ASN A 79 -10.63 4.72 4.72
CA ASN A 79 -10.65 6.19 4.59
C ASN A 79 -11.74 6.70 3.63
N GLY A 80 -12.32 5.85 2.78
CA GLY A 80 -13.22 6.23 1.70
C GLY A 80 -14.47 6.98 2.17
N ALA A 81 -15.07 6.55 3.28
CA ALA A 81 -16.23 7.21 3.86
C ALA A 81 -15.96 8.68 4.22
N ALA A 82 -14.75 9.00 4.73
CA ALA A 82 -14.37 10.36 5.10
C ALA A 82 -14.30 11.33 3.89
N PHE A 83 -14.20 10.79 2.68
CA PHE A 83 -14.19 11.54 1.41
C PHE A 83 -15.48 11.36 0.60
N GLY A 84 -16.51 10.73 1.17
CA GLY A 84 -17.76 10.44 0.46
C GLY A 84 -17.56 9.55 -0.76
N ALA A 85 -16.54 8.68 -0.74
CA ALA A 85 -16.27 7.78 -1.85
C ALA A 85 -17.24 6.60 -1.86
N LYS A 86 -17.79 6.30 -3.05
CA LYS A 86 -18.81 5.24 -3.23
C LYS A 86 -18.20 3.88 -3.60
N SER A 87 -16.94 3.86 -4.02
CA SER A 87 -16.19 2.66 -4.39
C SER A 87 -14.69 2.89 -4.23
N ALA A 88 -13.91 1.81 -4.34
CA ALA A 88 -12.47 1.84 -4.33
C ALA A 88 -11.89 2.71 -5.47
N ASP A 89 -12.45 2.60 -6.67
CA ASP A 89 -12.05 3.42 -7.83
C ASP A 89 -12.39 4.89 -7.64
N ASP A 90 -13.56 5.20 -7.09
CA ASP A 90 -13.98 6.57 -6.81
C ASP A 90 -13.10 7.22 -5.73
N TYR A 91 -12.68 6.45 -4.72
CA TYR A 91 -11.69 6.91 -3.75
C TYR A 91 -10.32 7.14 -4.41
N LEU A 92 -9.87 6.23 -5.29
CA LEU A 92 -8.61 6.36 -6.00
C LEU A 92 -8.59 7.59 -6.93
N GLN A 93 -9.69 7.89 -7.62
CA GLN A 93 -9.82 9.12 -8.40
C GLN A 93 -9.66 10.36 -7.53
N LYS A 94 -10.26 10.37 -6.33
CA LYS A 94 -10.08 11.48 -5.36
C LYS A 94 -8.65 11.58 -4.86
N VAL A 95 -7.97 10.44 -4.62
CA VAL A 95 -6.53 10.43 -4.27
C VAL A 95 -5.72 11.10 -5.36
N ARG A 96 -5.89 10.68 -6.61
CA ARG A 96 -5.16 11.25 -7.76
C ARG A 96 -5.45 12.73 -7.91
N ALA A 97 -6.72 13.14 -7.88
CA ALA A 97 -7.10 14.55 -7.96
C ALA A 97 -6.39 15.38 -6.89
N PHE A 98 -6.36 14.92 -5.63
CA PHE A 98 -5.67 15.65 -4.56
C PHE A 98 -4.14 15.71 -4.75
N THR A 99 -3.52 14.62 -5.21
CA THR A 99 -2.05 14.53 -5.30
C THR A 99 -1.47 15.10 -6.59
N GLU A 100 -2.21 15.05 -7.70
CA GLU A 100 -1.78 15.50 -9.03
C GLU A 100 -2.26 16.94 -9.29
N GLU A 101 -3.50 17.26 -8.94
CA GLU A 101 -4.09 18.60 -9.05
C GLU A 101 -4.08 19.28 -7.67
N THR A 102 -2.88 19.32 -7.06
CA THR A 102 -2.70 19.79 -5.68
C THR A 102 -3.47 21.11 -5.43
N PRO A 103 -4.53 21.10 -4.60
CA PRO A 103 -5.38 22.27 -4.47
C PRO A 103 -4.63 23.45 -3.81
N LYS A 104 -5.07 24.67 -4.09
CA LYS A 104 -4.49 25.88 -3.48
C LYS A 104 -4.54 25.80 -1.94
N GLY A 105 -3.48 26.29 -1.31
CA GLY A 105 -3.33 26.26 0.16
C GLY A 105 -2.90 24.90 0.73
N THR A 106 -2.55 23.93 -0.12
CA THR A 106 -1.92 22.69 0.34
C THR A 106 -0.45 22.94 0.69
N GLU A 107 -0.08 22.67 1.93
CA GLU A 107 1.31 22.65 2.36
C GLU A 107 1.98 21.32 1.96
N THR A 108 3.27 21.36 1.65
CA THR A 108 4.04 20.16 1.34
C THR A 108 5.36 20.08 2.09
N VAL A 109 5.81 18.86 2.38
CA VAL A 109 7.15 18.59 2.95
C VAL A 109 7.76 17.35 2.29
N LYS A 110 9.01 17.47 1.85
CA LYS A 110 9.78 16.37 1.27
C LYS A 110 10.61 15.66 2.35
N ARG A 111 10.52 14.34 2.43
CA ARG A 111 11.31 13.50 3.34
C ARG A 111 12.64 13.08 2.69
N PRO A 112 13.68 12.71 3.48
CA PRO A 112 14.96 12.23 2.96
C PRO A 112 14.88 10.99 2.06
N ASN A 113 13.87 10.14 2.24
CA ASN A 113 13.63 8.97 1.39
C ASN A 113 13.00 9.32 0.02
N GLY A 114 12.70 10.60 -0.21
CA GLY A 114 12.11 11.12 -1.43
C GLY A 114 10.58 11.14 -1.45
N ASP A 115 9.90 10.67 -0.41
CA ASP A 115 8.45 10.83 -0.30
C ASP A 115 8.09 12.31 -0.10
N THR A 116 6.98 12.76 -0.70
CA THR A 116 6.39 14.08 -0.49
C THR A 116 5.08 13.94 0.28
N LEU A 117 4.95 14.73 1.34
CA LEU A 117 3.74 14.83 2.15
C LEU A 117 2.96 16.04 1.71
N PHE A 118 1.65 15.92 1.75
CA PHE A 118 0.69 16.95 1.38
C PHE A 118 -0.29 17.12 2.54
N TYR A 119 -0.60 18.36 2.90
CA TYR A 119 -1.64 18.65 3.86
C TYR A 119 -2.43 19.89 3.46
N GLN A 120 -3.75 19.76 3.35
CA GLN A 120 -4.65 20.89 3.13
C GLN A 120 -5.54 21.09 4.35
N ALA A 121 -5.38 22.24 5.01
CA ALA A 121 -6.13 22.55 6.23
C ALA A 121 -7.64 22.73 6.00
N SER A 122 -8.05 23.30 4.87
CA SER A 122 -9.47 23.60 4.58
C SER A 122 -10.35 22.34 4.46
N THR A 123 -9.79 21.24 3.96
CA THR A 123 -10.49 19.96 3.82
C THR A 123 -10.04 18.93 4.86
N ASN A 124 -9.07 19.30 5.70
CA ASN A 124 -8.34 18.41 6.58
C ASN A 124 -7.82 17.16 5.84
N THR A 125 -7.22 17.34 4.66
CA THR A 125 -6.76 16.21 3.83
C THR A 125 -5.26 16.06 3.93
N PHE A 126 -4.80 14.86 4.30
CA PHE A 126 -3.39 14.49 4.29
C PHE A 126 -3.14 13.39 3.25
N ALA A 127 -2.04 13.50 2.50
CA ALA A 127 -1.58 12.45 1.59
C ALA A 127 -0.07 12.28 1.62
N VAL A 128 0.38 11.11 1.18
CA VAL A 128 1.81 10.82 0.95
C VAL A 128 1.97 10.27 -0.45
N VAL A 129 2.93 10.81 -1.19
CA VAL A 129 3.32 10.36 -2.52
C VAL A 129 4.79 9.95 -2.45
N ASP A 130 5.15 8.86 -3.13
CA ASP A 130 6.54 8.44 -3.18
C ASP A 130 7.39 9.29 -4.14
N ARG A 131 8.70 9.03 -4.18
CA ARG A 131 9.64 9.75 -5.06
C ARG A 131 9.33 9.65 -6.56
N ASN A 132 8.54 8.67 -6.99
CA ASN A 132 8.16 8.45 -8.38
C ASN A 132 6.81 9.11 -8.71
N GLY A 133 6.20 9.82 -7.75
CA GLY A 133 4.88 10.41 -7.93
C GLY A 133 3.74 9.42 -7.71
N VAL A 134 3.99 8.24 -7.13
CA VAL A 134 2.96 7.23 -6.90
C VAL A 134 2.35 7.42 -5.49
N PRO A 135 1.02 7.59 -5.37
CA PRO A 135 0.38 7.72 -4.07
C PRO A 135 0.63 6.52 -3.14
N ARG A 136 0.86 6.81 -1.86
CA ARG A 136 0.98 5.79 -0.80
C ARG A 136 -0.29 5.70 0.04
N THR A 137 -0.93 6.83 0.35
CA THR A 137 -2.14 6.92 1.17
C THR A 137 -2.76 8.33 1.07
N MET A 138 -4.05 8.44 1.39
CA MET A 138 -4.75 9.71 1.66
C MET A 138 -5.78 9.51 2.78
N PHE A 139 -5.87 10.43 3.75
CA PHE A 139 -6.85 10.34 4.83
C PHE A 139 -7.10 11.71 5.47
N LYS A 140 -8.14 11.80 6.30
CA LYS A 140 -8.37 12.96 7.17
C LYS A 140 -7.83 12.65 8.57
N PRO A 141 -6.77 13.33 9.05
CA PRO A 141 -6.25 13.07 10.39
C PRO A 141 -7.21 13.59 11.45
N ASP A 142 -7.34 12.86 12.57
CA ASP A 142 -8.23 13.25 13.68
C ASP A 142 -7.77 14.56 14.33
N ASP A 143 -6.47 14.75 14.50
CA ASP A 143 -5.88 15.96 15.12
C ASP A 143 -5.62 17.11 14.15
N GLY A 144 -6.05 16.97 12.89
CA GLY A 144 -5.99 18.03 11.89
C GLY A 144 -4.63 18.75 11.78
N PRO A 145 -4.57 20.08 11.94
CA PRO A 145 -3.32 20.84 11.83
C PRO A 145 -2.22 20.39 12.82
N THR A 146 -2.60 19.84 13.99
CA THR A 146 -1.64 19.32 14.96
C THR A 146 -0.92 18.11 14.40
N TYR A 147 -1.64 17.19 13.75
CA TYR A 147 -1.03 16.06 13.05
C TYR A 147 -0.04 16.54 11.98
N TRP A 148 -0.39 17.59 11.23
CA TRP A 148 0.52 18.17 10.23
C TRP A 148 1.79 18.73 10.85
N ALA A 149 1.69 19.48 11.95
CA ALA A 149 2.85 20.01 12.66
C ALA A 149 3.81 18.90 13.09
N GLU A 150 3.30 17.79 13.63
CA GLU A 150 4.11 16.62 13.98
C GLU A 150 4.77 15.98 12.77
N GLN A 151 4.06 15.89 11.63
CA GLN A 151 4.66 15.35 10.40
C GLN A 151 5.81 16.22 9.91
N LYS A 152 5.71 17.54 10.01
CA LYS A 152 6.80 18.47 9.66
C LYS A 152 8.02 18.28 10.56
N GLU A 153 7.81 18.16 11.87
CA GLU A 153 8.89 17.94 12.84
C GLU A 153 9.62 16.61 12.61
N ARG A 154 8.89 15.55 12.29
CA ARG A 154 9.45 14.20 12.08
C ARG A 154 10.07 14.01 10.70
N ALA A 155 9.67 14.79 9.70
CA ALA A 155 10.09 14.58 8.32
C ALA A 155 11.63 14.57 8.11
N PRO A 156 12.43 15.47 8.71
CA PRO A 156 13.88 15.50 8.50
C PRO A 156 14.61 14.25 8.97
N THR A 157 14.09 13.56 9.99
CA THR A 157 14.72 12.37 10.60
C THR A 157 14.09 11.06 10.13
N PHE A 158 13.10 11.13 9.23
CA PHE A 158 12.38 9.95 8.77
C PHE A 158 13.33 8.92 8.14
N GLY A 159 13.29 7.69 8.66
CA GLY A 159 14.12 6.57 8.17
C GLY A 159 15.55 6.51 8.71
N GLN A 160 16.03 7.51 9.47
CA GLN A 160 17.44 7.57 9.91
C GLN A 160 17.77 6.58 11.05
N ARG A 161 16.81 6.24 11.92
CA ARG A 161 17.06 5.40 13.11
C ARG A 161 17.48 3.95 12.83
N ARG A 162 17.42 3.48 11.58
CA ARG A 162 17.84 2.11 11.20
C ARG A 162 19.29 1.99 10.74
N ASN A 163 19.99 3.10 10.54
CA ASN A 163 21.38 3.06 10.06
C ASN A 163 22.40 3.18 11.21
N ALA A 164 22.04 3.80 12.34
CA ALA A 164 22.96 3.99 13.46
C ALA A 164 23.30 2.69 14.22
N SER A 165 22.43 1.67 14.17
CA SER A 165 22.67 0.37 14.82
C SER A 165 23.37 -0.66 13.92
N ARG A 166 23.65 -0.34 12.64
CA ARG A 166 24.38 -1.23 11.72
C ARG A 166 25.87 -0.87 11.57
N SER A 167 26.28 0.27 12.11
CA SER A 167 27.68 0.73 12.07
C SER A 167 28.41 0.53 13.40
N ALA A 168 27.79 -0.16 14.36
CA ALA A 168 28.35 -0.44 15.68
C ALA A 168 28.64 -1.94 15.92
N GLU A 169 28.72 -2.74 14.86
CA GLU A 169 29.15 -4.14 14.87
C GLU A 169 30.39 -4.32 14.00
#